data_AF-A0A4Q2ZAC0-F1
#
_entry.id   AF-A0A4Q2ZAC0-F1
#
_cell.length_a   1.000
_cell.length_b   1.000
_cell.length_c   1.000
_cell.angle_alpha   90.00
_cell.angle_beta   90.00
_cell.angle_gamma   90.00
#
_symmetry.space_group_name_H-M   'P 1'
#
loop_
_entity.id
_entity.type
_entity.pdbx_description
1 polymer ?
#
loop_
_entity_poly.entity_id
_entity_poly.type
_entity_poly.pdbx_seq_one_letter_code
_entity_poly.pdbx_strand_id
1 'polypeptide(L)'
;MVSERNSTSDPAITPRSISSSGTRSVISCRHPLSKRDAFVRGCGIPATARSSGDGGVIANCNFSTNRAIRSLCAESRIRIFPEFRPALRLQRNRDKNMKLVFTTDQMPGYKRVRKGSGFSFLLPDGAVLTDKGERRRLMSLAVPPAYENVWICRLPNGHLQATGVDARKRKQYRYHPAWHESAADRKFGMLIEFAKALPRIRARVARDLGNSELTRERVIAGIVALLDLTGYRIGNSRYEKENRSYGLSSLLMKHVMEENGHLTLRFRGKSGGEHETEVSNPRLTQLVEELQELPGQHLFRYEDDSGSFHDIETEDVNNWLKEAGGGDYTAKQFRTWRATLLCAKELAAD
;
A
#
# COMPACT_ATOMS: atom_id res chain seq x y z
N MET A 1 -68.27 -49.21 12.12
CA MET A 1 -68.11 -50.62 12.50
C MET A 1 -66.78 -51.12 11.98
N VAL A 2 -66.09 -51.84 12.84
CA VAL A 2 -64.71 -52.37 12.77
C VAL A 2 -64.48 -53.30 11.57
N SER A 3 -63.29 -53.27 10.96
CA SER A 3 -62.40 -54.45 10.87
C SER A 3 -61.14 -54.18 10.04
N GLU A 4 -60.04 -54.68 10.61
CA GLU A 4 -58.66 -54.71 10.13
C GLU A 4 -58.47 -55.64 8.93
N ARG A 5 -57.42 -55.39 8.13
CA ARG A 5 -56.48 -56.43 7.69
C ARG A 5 -55.16 -55.81 7.18
N ASN A 6 -54.08 -56.43 7.64
CA ASN A 6 -52.67 -56.11 7.45
C ASN A 6 -52.04 -56.77 6.20
N SER A 7 -50.81 -56.35 5.90
CA SER A 7 -49.71 -57.02 5.14
C SER A 7 -49.78 -57.02 3.61
N THR A 8 -48.73 -56.80 2.80
CA THR A 8 -47.27 -56.56 2.97
C THR A 8 -46.68 -56.29 1.58
N SER A 9 -45.77 -55.32 1.42
CA SER A 9 -44.53 -55.48 0.63
C SER A 9 -43.57 -54.28 0.78
N ASP A 10 -42.31 -54.66 0.95
CA ASP A 10 -41.08 -53.92 1.28
C ASP A 10 -40.60 -52.94 0.17
N PRO A 11 -39.70 -51.96 0.45
CA PRO A 11 -38.28 -52.31 0.44
C PRO A 11 -37.37 -51.63 1.49
N ALA A 12 -36.34 -52.40 1.83
CA ALA A 12 -35.21 -52.10 2.68
C ALA A 12 -34.36 -50.89 2.24
N ILE A 13 -34.04 -50.01 3.18
CA ILE A 13 -32.88 -49.11 3.14
C ILE A 13 -32.26 -49.04 4.55
N THR A 14 -31.03 -49.54 4.70
CA THR A 14 -30.10 -49.21 5.79
C THR A 14 -28.65 -49.18 5.21
N PRO A 15 -27.60 -48.74 5.93
CA PRO A 15 -27.19 -47.33 5.89
C PRO A 15 -25.66 -47.11 5.73
N ARG A 16 -25.27 -45.83 5.64
CA ARG A 16 -23.95 -45.23 5.95
C ARG A 16 -22.73 -45.59 5.09
N SER A 17 -22.17 -44.56 4.46
CA SER A 17 -20.72 -44.35 4.43
C SER A 17 -20.41 -42.88 4.73
N ILE A 18 -19.72 -42.68 5.85
CA ILE A 18 -19.04 -41.44 6.24
C ILE A 18 -17.85 -41.26 5.29
N SER A 19 -17.72 -40.09 4.65
CA SER A 19 -16.43 -39.66 4.11
C SER A 19 -16.19 -38.20 4.46
N SER A 20 -15.03 -38.00 5.08
CA SER A 20 -14.47 -36.75 5.58
C SER A 20 -14.09 -35.81 4.43
N SER A 21 -14.74 -34.65 4.33
CA SER A 21 -14.29 -33.55 3.48
C SER A 21 -13.43 -32.57 4.30
N GLY A 22 -12.12 -32.81 4.28
CA GLY A 22 -11.15 -31.81 4.70
C GLY A 22 -11.14 -30.65 3.71
N THR A 23 -11.69 -29.51 4.10
CA THR A 23 -11.68 -28.28 3.29
C THR A 23 -10.26 -27.68 3.32
N ARG A 24 -9.43 -28.00 2.32
CA ARG A 24 -8.24 -27.21 2.00
C ARG A 24 -8.66 -26.06 1.09
N SER A 25 -8.58 -24.82 1.57
CA SER A 25 -8.64 -23.63 0.72
C SER A 25 -7.42 -23.61 -0.19
N VAL A 26 -7.62 -23.96 -1.46
CA VAL A 26 -6.59 -23.86 -2.51
C VAL A 26 -6.75 -22.51 -3.21
N ILE A 27 -5.79 -21.60 -2.99
CA ILE A 27 -5.64 -20.39 -3.80
C ILE A 27 -4.90 -20.82 -5.07
N SER A 28 -5.63 -20.94 -6.19
CA SER A 28 -5.04 -21.22 -7.50
C SER A 28 -4.68 -19.90 -8.19
N CYS A 29 -3.45 -19.40 -7.99
CA CYS A 29 -2.88 -18.39 -8.88
C CYS A 29 -2.39 -19.07 -10.17
N ARG A 30 -3.24 -19.15 -11.21
CA ARG A 30 -2.79 -19.58 -12.54
C ARG A 30 -2.00 -18.45 -13.20
N HIS A 31 -0.68 -18.50 -13.11
CA HIS A 31 0.20 -17.91 -14.14
C HIS A 31 0.43 -18.97 -15.21
N PRO A 32 0.30 -18.67 -16.52
CA PRO A 32 0.75 -19.61 -17.54
C PRO A 32 2.27 -19.65 -17.55
N LEU A 33 2.83 -20.74 -17.02
CA LEU A 33 4.21 -21.15 -17.26
C LEU A 33 4.25 -21.96 -18.55
N SER A 34 4.87 -21.41 -19.61
CA SER A 34 5.43 -22.22 -20.69
C SER A 34 6.96 -22.07 -20.73
N LYS A 35 7.58 -23.20 -21.06
CA LYS A 35 8.96 -23.65 -20.83
C LYS A 35 10.06 -22.77 -21.45
N ARG A 36 11.18 -22.72 -20.72
CA ARG A 36 12.61 -22.78 -21.14
C ARG A 36 12.90 -22.56 -22.64
N ASP A 37 13.47 -21.39 -22.95
CA ASP A 37 14.67 -21.16 -23.76
C ASP A 37 14.61 -19.77 -24.42
N ALA A 38 15.31 -18.78 -23.84
CA ALA A 38 15.82 -17.59 -24.54
C ALA A 38 16.65 -16.74 -23.56
N PHE A 39 17.77 -17.30 -23.10
CA PHE A 39 18.92 -16.48 -22.76
C PHE A 39 19.45 -15.90 -24.08
N VAL A 40 19.65 -14.58 -24.15
CA VAL A 40 20.23 -13.79 -25.27
C VAL A 40 19.25 -13.36 -26.38
N ARG A 41 19.25 -12.04 -26.64
CA ARG A 41 18.64 -11.22 -27.72
C ARG A 41 17.29 -10.60 -27.38
N GLY A 42 17.26 -9.25 -27.41
CA GLY A 42 16.00 -8.51 -27.38
C GLY A 42 16.08 -7.03 -27.00
N CYS A 43 17.18 -6.31 -27.27
CA CYS A 43 17.13 -4.84 -27.36
C CYS A 43 16.36 -4.48 -28.65
N GLY A 44 15.03 -4.51 -28.58
CA GLY A 44 14.13 -4.01 -29.61
C GLY A 44 13.61 -2.64 -29.21
N ILE A 45 14.34 -1.60 -29.58
CA ILE A 45 13.84 -0.21 -29.59
C ILE A 45 13.08 -0.04 -30.91
N PRO A 46 11.79 0.30 -30.94
CA PRO A 46 11.20 0.86 -32.14
C PRO A 46 11.70 2.29 -32.29
N ALA A 47 12.43 2.52 -33.39
CA ALA A 47 12.79 3.83 -33.87
C ALA A 47 11.53 4.54 -34.39
N THR A 48 11.04 5.55 -33.64
CA THR A 48 10.47 6.82 -34.14
C THR A 48 9.76 7.57 -33.01
N ALA A 49 10.39 8.59 -32.44
CA ALA A 49 9.70 9.74 -31.84
C ALA A 49 10.66 10.93 -31.80
N ARG A 50 10.38 11.93 -32.64
CA ARG A 50 11.05 13.23 -32.65
C ARG A 50 10.79 13.97 -31.34
N SER A 51 11.75 14.83 -31.02
CA SER A 51 11.75 15.91 -30.03
C SER A 51 10.39 16.41 -29.54
N SER A 52 10.16 16.26 -28.25
CA SER A 52 9.47 17.25 -27.42
C SER A 52 9.95 17.06 -25.98
N GLY A 53 10.37 18.17 -25.36
CA GLY A 53 10.90 18.14 -24.01
C GLY A 53 9.80 17.85 -22.99
N ASP A 54 10.11 17.06 -21.97
CA ASP A 54 9.68 17.32 -20.60
C ASP A 54 10.23 16.30 -19.59
N GLY A 55 10.63 16.83 -18.43
CA GLY A 55 10.65 16.21 -17.11
C GLY A 55 10.97 14.72 -16.96
N GLY A 56 12.26 14.38 -16.86
CA GLY A 56 12.72 13.06 -16.42
C GLY A 56 12.32 12.73 -14.97
N VAL A 57 11.59 11.63 -14.82
CA VAL A 57 11.20 10.99 -13.57
C VAL A 57 12.44 10.41 -12.87
N ILE A 58 12.70 10.83 -11.62
CA ILE A 58 13.75 10.23 -10.79
C ILE A 58 13.21 8.90 -10.22
N ALA A 59 13.58 7.79 -10.85
CA ALA A 59 13.41 6.46 -10.28
C ALA A 59 14.47 6.23 -9.19
N ASN A 60 14.04 6.04 -7.95
CA ASN A 60 14.89 5.61 -6.84
C ASN A 60 15.16 4.10 -6.99
N CYS A 61 16.14 3.73 -7.80
CA CYS A 61 16.67 2.37 -7.85
C CYS A 61 17.90 2.27 -6.93
N ASN A 62 17.95 1.23 -6.09
CA ASN A 62 19.08 0.95 -5.21
C ASN A 62 20.33 0.58 -6.04
N PHE A 63 21.16 1.57 -6.35
CA PHE A 63 22.44 1.39 -7.05
C PHE A 63 23.48 0.78 -6.10
N SER A 64 23.61 -0.55 -6.07
CA SER A 64 24.80 -1.13 -5.42
C SER A 64 25.41 -2.41 -6.03
N THR A 65 24.85 -3.07 -7.05
CA THR A 65 25.36 -4.41 -7.40
C THR A 65 25.49 -4.80 -8.87
N ASN A 66 25.36 -3.92 -9.87
CA ASN A 66 25.50 -4.36 -11.28
C ASN A 66 26.62 -3.68 -12.07
N ARG A 67 27.63 -4.48 -12.48
CA ARG A 67 28.82 -4.06 -13.25
C ARG A 67 28.47 -3.53 -14.65
N ALA A 68 27.32 -3.92 -15.21
CA ALA A 68 26.85 -3.51 -16.53
C ALA A 68 26.39 -2.03 -16.61
N ILE A 69 26.03 -1.39 -15.48
CA ILE A 69 25.55 0.00 -15.48
C ILE A 69 26.72 1.01 -15.53
N ARG A 70 27.93 0.60 -15.16
CA ARG A 70 29.12 1.47 -15.25
C ARG A 70 29.46 1.87 -16.69
N SER A 71 29.13 1.02 -17.66
CA SER A 71 29.38 1.29 -19.08
C SER A 71 28.43 2.35 -19.65
N LEU A 72 27.18 2.41 -19.18
CA LEU A 72 26.16 3.35 -19.69
C LEU A 72 26.28 4.77 -19.11
N CYS A 73 26.95 4.94 -17.97
CA CYS A 73 27.21 6.27 -17.40
C CYS A 73 28.41 7.00 -18.05
N ALA A 74 29.19 6.35 -18.92
CA ALA A 74 30.34 6.97 -19.57
C ALA A 74 29.96 7.91 -20.74
N GLU A 75 28.75 7.77 -21.29
CA GLU A 75 28.34 8.50 -22.51
C GLU A 75 27.39 9.68 -22.24
N SER A 76 26.93 9.86 -21.00
CA SER A 76 26.14 11.03 -20.60
C SER A 76 27.03 12.02 -19.88
N ARG A 77 27.26 13.22 -20.44
CA ARG A 77 28.03 14.32 -19.81
C ARG A 77 27.34 14.89 -18.55
N ILE A 78 27.17 14.07 -17.51
CA ILE A 78 26.86 14.53 -16.16
C ILE A 78 28.20 14.65 -15.44
N ARG A 79 28.67 15.87 -15.22
CA ARG A 79 29.82 16.11 -14.34
C ARG A 79 29.42 15.78 -12.91
N ILE A 80 29.71 14.56 -12.47
CA ILE A 80 29.74 14.23 -11.04
C ILE A 80 31.12 14.62 -10.54
N PHE A 81 31.20 15.63 -9.68
CA PHE A 81 32.45 16.05 -9.04
C PHE A 81 33.05 14.86 -8.25
N PRO A 82 34.29 14.41 -8.56
CA PRO A 82 34.87 13.17 -7.99
C PRO A 82 35.12 13.23 -6.49
N GLU A 83 35.11 14.42 -5.90
CA GLU A 83 35.59 14.68 -4.54
C GLU A 83 34.60 14.27 -3.42
N PHE A 84 33.37 13.88 -3.77
CA PHE A 84 32.29 13.62 -2.78
C PHE A 84 32.14 12.17 -2.32
N ARG A 85 32.82 11.20 -2.94
CA ARG A 85 32.56 9.77 -2.66
C ARG A 85 33.01 9.25 -1.29
N PRO A 86 34.15 9.67 -0.70
CA PRO A 86 34.56 9.19 0.62
C PRO A 86 33.71 9.79 1.77
N ALA A 87 33.37 11.08 1.67
CA ALA A 87 32.64 11.82 2.70
C ALA A 87 31.21 11.28 2.89
N LEU A 88 30.50 10.94 1.81
CA LEU A 88 29.15 10.37 1.86
C LEU A 88 29.09 9.03 2.62
N ARG A 89 30.15 8.21 2.59
CA ARG A 89 30.19 6.91 3.27
C ARG A 89 30.43 7.05 4.78
N LEU A 90 31.29 7.99 5.19
CA LEU A 90 31.55 8.31 6.60
C LEU A 90 30.35 9.02 7.25
N GLN A 91 29.71 9.95 6.52
CA GLN A 91 28.52 10.66 6.96
C GLN A 91 27.35 9.70 7.19
N ARG A 92 27.15 8.75 6.28
CA ARG A 92 26.13 7.69 6.42
C ARG A 92 26.34 6.79 7.64
N ASN A 93 27.58 6.55 8.08
CA ASN A 93 27.86 5.79 9.32
C ASN A 93 27.66 6.64 10.59
N ARG A 94 27.93 7.95 10.56
CA ARG A 94 27.58 8.85 11.68
C ARG A 94 26.07 9.00 11.84
N ASP A 95 25.37 9.14 10.72
CA ASP A 95 23.90 9.30 10.68
C ASP A 95 23.17 8.09 11.28
N LYS A 96 23.73 6.88 11.17
CA LYS A 96 23.19 5.64 11.75
C LYS A 96 23.15 5.61 13.27
N ASN A 97 24.13 6.21 13.94
CA ASN A 97 24.24 6.20 15.40
C ASN A 97 23.63 7.44 16.06
N MET A 98 22.99 8.32 15.28
CA MET A 98 22.46 9.58 15.80
C MET A 98 21.03 9.39 16.31
N LYS A 99 20.78 9.71 17.59
CA LYS A 99 19.43 9.72 18.18
C LYS A 99 18.59 10.81 17.49
N LEU A 100 17.60 10.38 16.72
CA LEU A 100 16.71 11.29 16.01
C LEU A 100 15.72 11.96 16.95
N VAL A 101 15.40 13.22 16.65
CA VAL A 101 14.37 13.98 17.36
C VAL A 101 13.14 14.19 16.48
N PHE A 102 11.96 14.16 17.09
CA PHE A 102 10.73 14.45 16.38
C PHE A 102 10.63 15.95 16.06
N THR A 103 10.43 16.27 14.78
CA THR A 103 10.39 17.62 14.23
C THR A 103 9.21 17.74 13.28
N THR A 104 8.56 18.89 13.24
CA THR A 104 7.46 19.16 12.31
C THR A 104 7.75 20.45 11.56
N ASP A 105 7.12 20.63 10.40
CA ASP A 105 7.29 21.85 9.63
C ASP A 105 6.48 23.05 10.13
N GLN A 106 5.84 22.89 11.29
CA GLN A 106 5.27 23.97 12.08
C GLN A 106 6.33 24.59 13.01
N MET A 107 7.46 23.91 13.23
CA MET A 107 8.57 24.45 14.01
C MET A 107 9.38 25.49 13.20
N PRO A 108 10.09 26.41 13.86
CA PRO A 108 11.00 27.34 13.17
C PRO A 108 12.03 26.61 12.30
N GLY A 109 12.06 26.93 11.01
CA GLY A 109 12.94 26.31 10.02
C GLY A 109 13.50 27.30 9.01
N TYR A 110 14.38 26.81 8.15
CA TYR A 110 14.85 27.61 7.02
C TYR A 110 13.81 27.62 5.91
N LYS A 111 13.62 28.78 5.28
CA LYS A 111 12.82 28.92 4.06
C LYS A 111 13.73 28.97 2.84
N ARG A 112 13.43 28.18 1.81
CA ARG A 112 14.14 28.28 0.52
C ARG A 112 13.45 29.30 -0.38
N VAL A 113 14.21 30.23 -0.93
CA VAL A 113 13.74 31.22 -1.90
C VAL A 113 14.59 31.19 -3.16
N ARG A 114 13.99 31.46 -4.32
CA ARG A 114 14.71 31.59 -5.59
C ARG A 114 15.53 32.89 -5.58
N LYS A 115 16.77 32.81 -6.05
CA LYS A 115 17.64 33.99 -6.23
C LYS A 115 18.50 33.80 -7.49
N GLY A 116 18.18 34.53 -8.55
CA GLY A 116 18.80 34.36 -9.86
C GLY A 116 18.65 32.93 -10.39
N SER A 117 19.75 32.32 -10.83
CA SER A 117 19.80 30.92 -11.28
C SER A 117 19.83 29.89 -10.16
N GLY A 118 19.87 30.30 -8.89
CA GLY A 118 20.02 29.41 -7.73
C GLY A 118 19.00 29.66 -6.61
N PHE A 119 19.39 29.22 -5.42
CA PHE A 119 18.57 29.35 -4.21
C PHE A 119 19.32 30.11 -3.10
N SER A 120 18.55 30.90 -2.35
CA SER A 120 18.95 31.41 -1.04
C SER A 120 18.11 30.74 0.04
N PHE A 121 18.66 30.68 1.26
CA PHE A 121 17.95 30.18 2.42
C PHE A 121 17.80 31.32 3.42
N LEU A 122 16.62 31.44 3.99
CA LEU A 122 16.29 32.43 5.01
C LEU A 122 16.15 31.74 6.36
N LEU A 123 16.63 32.38 7.41
CA LEU A 123 16.41 32.01 8.80
C LEU A 123 14.93 32.26 9.20
N PRO A 124 14.47 31.75 10.35
CA PRO A 124 13.11 32.00 10.83
C PRO A 124 12.75 33.47 11.01
N ASP A 125 13.73 34.33 11.28
CA ASP A 125 13.60 35.78 11.40
C ASP A 125 13.61 36.51 10.03
N GLY A 126 13.77 35.78 8.93
CA GLY A 126 13.85 36.33 7.58
C GLY A 126 15.26 36.72 7.12
N ALA A 127 16.27 36.67 7.99
CA ALA A 127 17.65 37.00 7.62
C ALA A 127 18.22 35.96 6.64
N VAL A 128 19.17 36.38 5.80
CA VAL A 128 19.80 35.47 4.82
C VAL A 128 20.81 34.57 5.52
N LEU A 129 20.73 33.26 5.30
CA LEU A 129 21.73 32.32 5.79
C LEU A 129 23.05 32.50 5.01
N THR A 130 24.06 33.00 5.72
CA THR A 130 25.42 33.24 5.21
C THR A 130 26.39 32.10 5.53
N ASP A 131 26.10 31.29 6.55
CA ASP A 131 26.98 30.17 6.95
C ASP A 131 27.14 29.14 5.82
N LYS A 132 28.38 28.95 5.37
CA LYS A 132 28.69 28.08 4.22
C LYS A 132 28.50 26.60 4.56
N GLY A 133 28.71 26.20 5.81
CA GLY A 133 28.57 24.82 6.27
C GLY A 133 27.11 24.37 6.21
N GLU A 134 26.23 25.13 6.84
CA GLU A 134 24.79 24.91 6.86
C GLU A 134 24.21 24.99 5.46
N ARG A 135 24.59 25.97 4.64
CA ARG A 135 24.15 26.02 3.24
C ARG A 135 24.47 24.74 2.48
N ARG A 136 25.67 24.17 2.67
CA ARG A 136 26.07 22.90 2.05
C ARG A 136 25.19 21.75 2.55
N ARG A 137 24.88 21.70 3.86
CA ARG A 137 23.95 20.74 4.45
C ARG A 137 22.56 20.83 3.81
N LEU A 138 21.96 22.03 3.77
CA LEU A 138 20.63 22.24 3.19
C LEU A 138 20.56 21.82 1.71
N MET A 139 21.61 22.10 0.93
CA MET A 139 21.69 21.69 -0.48
C MET A 139 21.84 20.16 -0.63
N SER A 140 22.56 19.50 0.29
CA SER A 140 22.75 18.04 0.27
C SER A 140 21.46 17.24 0.48
N LEU A 141 20.42 17.86 1.06
CA LEU A 141 19.09 17.25 1.18
C LEU A 141 18.40 17.01 -0.18
N ALA A 142 18.92 17.59 -1.27
CA ALA A 142 18.42 17.39 -2.63
C ALA A 142 16.90 17.60 -2.75
N VAL A 143 16.39 18.67 -2.13
CA VAL A 143 14.99 19.08 -2.30
C VAL A 143 14.80 19.55 -3.74
N PRO A 144 13.90 18.95 -4.54
CA PRO A 144 13.76 19.26 -5.96
C PRO A 144 13.56 20.76 -6.22
N PRO A 145 14.17 21.34 -7.25
CA PRO A 145 14.12 22.78 -7.52
C PRO A 145 12.71 23.29 -7.89
N ALA A 146 11.86 22.41 -8.40
CA ALA A 146 10.47 22.72 -8.74
C ALA A 146 9.55 22.85 -7.52
N TYR A 147 9.98 22.44 -6.32
CA TYR A 147 9.11 22.49 -5.14
C TYR A 147 8.96 23.92 -4.63
N GLU A 148 7.71 24.29 -4.35
CA GLU A 148 7.28 25.54 -3.73
C GLU A 148 7.16 25.39 -2.20
N ASN A 149 7.05 26.50 -1.48
CA ASN A 149 6.81 26.52 -0.02
C ASN A 149 7.72 25.57 0.77
N VAL A 150 9.02 25.62 0.47
CA VAL A 150 9.99 24.70 1.07
C VAL A 150 10.41 25.17 2.45
N TRP A 151 10.17 24.30 3.44
CA TRP A 151 10.67 24.38 4.80
C TRP A 151 11.80 23.37 5.00
N ILE A 152 12.86 23.75 5.70
CA ILE A 152 14.00 22.87 5.99
C ILE A 152 14.34 22.95 7.48
N CYS A 153 14.50 21.78 8.10
CA CYS A 153 14.77 21.64 9.52
C CYS A 153 16.15 22.23 9.89
N ARG A 154 16.19 22.95 11.01
CA ARG A 154 17.43 23.49 11.59
C ARG A 154 18.29 22.43 12.27
N LEU A 155 17.66 21.36 12.77
CA LEU A 155 18.34 20.30 13.49
C LEU A 155 18.83 19.23 12.50
N PRO A 156 20.15 18.96 12.41
CA PRO A 156 20.66 17.88 11.57
C PRO A 156 20.12 16.50 11.92
N ASN A 157 19.74 16.28 13.19
CA ASN A 157 19.14 15.04 13.69
C ASN A 157 17.59 15.06 13.75
N GLY A 158 16.93 16.07 13.18
CA GLY A 158 15.47 16.06 13.04
C GLY A 158 15.02 14.95 12.10
N HIS A 159 14.06 14.12 12.52
CA HIS A 159 13.61 13.01 11.66
C HIS A 159 13.00 13.48 10.34
N LEU A 160 12.26 14.60 10.36
CA LEU A 160 11.80 15.32 9.19
C LEU A 160 12.81 16.44 8.88
N GLN A 161 13.48 16.33 7.74
CA GLN A 161 14.54 17.24 7.32
C GLN A 161 14.02 18.37 6.42
N ALA A 162 13.04 18.11 5.55
CA ALA A 162 12.42 19.16 4.76
C ALA A 162 11.00 18.81 4.31
N THR A 163 10.21 19.84 4.03
CA THR A 163 8.94 19.73 3.31
C THR A 163 8.91 20.68 2.12
N GLY A 164 8.04 20.41 1.16
CA GLY A 164 7.80 21.29 0.02
C GLY A 164 6.55 20.86 -0.74
N VAL A 165 6.01 21.75 -1.57
CA VAL A 165 4.83 21.49 -2.38
C VAL A 165 5.26 21.20 -3.81
N ASP A 166 4.83 20.06 -4.36
CA ASP A 166 5.15 19.68 -5.74
C ASP A 166 4.25 20.37 -6.78
N ALA A 167 4.53 20.16 -8.07
CA ALA A 167 3.75 20.71 -9.17
C ALA A 167 2.27 20.27 -9.18
N ARG A 168 1.93 19.18 -8.47
CA ARG A 168 0.55 18.70 -8.30
C ARG A 168 -0.07 19.21 -6.99
N LYS A 169 0.51 20.24 -6.38
CA LYS A 169 0.07 20.84 -5.11
C LYS A 169 0.03 19.88 -3.93
N ARG A 170 0.81 18.79 -3.99
CA ARG A 170 0.94 17.84 -2.88
C ARG A 170 2.13 18.21 -2.02
N LYS A 171 1.94 18.15 -0.70
CA LYS A 171 3.02 18.29 0.27
C LYS A 171 3.90 17.04 0.24
N GLN A 172 5.17 17.26 0.01
CA GLN A 172 6.23 16.25 -0.08
C GLN A 172 7.16 16.39 1.10
N TYR A 173 7.70 15.27 1.55
CA TYR A 173 8.52 15.17 2.75
C TYR A 173 9.89 14.58 2.42
N ARG A 174 10.92 15.07 3.09
CA ARG A 174 12.28 14.52 3.10
C ARG A 174 12.63 14.17 4.55
N TYR A 175 12.88 12.90 4.80
CA TYR A 175 13.27 12.40 6.11
C TYR A 175 14.78 12.24 6.22
N HIS A 176 15.29 12.26 7.44
CA HIS A 176 16.67 11.89 7.74
C HIS A 176 16.92 10.42 7.31
N PRO A 177 18.09 10.06 6.75
CA PRO A 177 18.35 8.69 6.28
C PRO A 177 18.10 7.61 7.34
N ALA A 178 18.55 7.84 8.59
CA ALA A 178 18.33 6.92 9.71
C ALA A 178 16.84 6.77 10.14
N TRP A 179 15.94 7.65 9.67
CA TRP A 179 14.51 7.49 9.92
C TRP A 179 13.96 6.27 9.19
N HIS A 180 14.43 6.00 7.97
CA HIS A 180 13.95 4.85 7.20
C HIS A 180 14.40 3.52 7.80
N GLU A 181 15.64 3.45 8.31
CA GLU A 181 16.16 2.25 8.98
C GLU A 181 15.37 1.98 10.27
N SER A 182 15.23 2.97 11.16
CA SER A 182 14.44 2.83 12.39
C SER A 182 12.93 2.62 12.15
N ALA A 183 12.37 3.14 11.06
CA ALA A 183 10.98 2.87 10.68
C ALA A 183 10.80 1.46 10.12
N ALA A 184 11.79 0.90 9.43
CA ALA A 184 11.75 -0.48 8.96
C ALA A 184 11.77 -1.44 10.14
N ASP A 185 12.65 -1.23 11.11
CA ASP A 185 12.74 -2.05 12.32
C ASP A 185 11.45 -1.98 13.14
N ARG A 186 10.88 -0.78 13.33
CA ARG A 186 9.56 -0.63 13.96
C ARG A 186 8.46 -1.35 13.19
N LYS A 187 8.46 -1.27 11.85
CA LYS A 187 7.45 -1.91 11.00
C LYS A 187 7.46 -3.44 11.15
N PHE A 188 8.65 -4.05 11.19
CA PHE A 188 8.77 -5.48 11.40
C PHE A 188 8.54 -5.88 12.87
N GLY A 189 8.97 -5.06 13.83
CA GLY A 189 8.70 -5.27 15.25
C GLY A 189 7.20 -5.29 15.56
N MET A 190 6.42 -4.40 14.96
CA MET A 190 4.94 -4.39 15.08
C MET A 190 4.26 -5.60 14.41
N LEU A 191 4.96 -6.32 13.52
CA LEU A 191 4.36 -7.43 12.79
C LEU A 191 4.09 -8.64 13.70
N ILE A 192 4.93 -8.85 14.72
CA ILE A 192 4.75 -9.93 15.71
C ILE A 192 3.47 -9.68 16.52
N GLU A 193 3.30 -8.46 17.05
CA GLU A 193 2.10 -8.10 17.81
C GLU A 193 0.85 -8.13 16.93
N PHE A 194 0.96 -7.66 15.67
CA PHE A 194 -0.14 -7.80 14.71
C PHE A 194 -0.50 -9.27 14.45
N ALA A 195 0.48 -10.16 14.31
CA ALA A 195 0.23 -11.59 14.12
C ALA A 195 -0.50 -12.22 15.32
N LYS A 196 -0.14 -11.82 16.55
CA LYS A 196 -0.86 -12.23 17.78
C LYS A 196 -2.29 -11.70 17.84
N ALA A 197 -2.54 -10.49 17.34
CA ALA A 197 -3.87 -9.89 17.29
C ALA A 197 -4.75 -10.46 16.17
N LEU A 198 -4.16 -11.03 15.11
CA LEU A 198 -4.86 -11.45 13.90
C LEU A 198 -5.99 -12.46 14.15
N PRO A 199 -5.87 -13.49 15.02
CA PRO A 199 -6.98 -14.39 15.34
C PRO A 199 -8.20 -13.64 15.91
N ARG A 200 -7.98 -12.68 16.81
CA ARG A 200 -9.05 -11.85 17.39
C ARG A 200 -9.70 -10.98 16.33
N ILE A 201 -8.91 -10.34 15.46
CA ILE A 201 -9.42 -9.53 14.34
C ILE A 201 -10.26 -10.41 13.41
N ARG A 202 -9.78 -11.60 13.02
CA ARG A 202 -10.51 -12.53 12.15
C ARG A 202 -11.80 -13.04 12.77
N ALA A 203 -11.82 -13.32 14.08
CA ALA A 203 -13.04 -13.70 14.79
C ALA A 203 -14.07 -12.57 14.75
N ARG A 204 -13.63 -11.32 14.94
CA ARG A 204 -14.48 -10.13 14.81
C ARG A 204 -15.01 -9.97 13.39
N VAL A 205 -14.17 -10.12 12.36
CA VAL A 205 -14.59 -10.12 10.95
C VAL A 205 -15.66 -11.17 10.71
N ALA A 206 -15.43 -12.42 11.14
CA ALA A 206 -16.37 -13.52 10.91
C ALA A 206 -17.73 -13.27 11.57
N ARG A 207 -17.75 -12.66 12.75
CA ARG A 207 -18.97 -12.28 13.46
C ARG A 207 -19.71 -11.18 12.71
N ASP A 208 -19.05 -10.05 12.47
CA ASP A 208 -19.69 -8.86 11.89
C ASP A 208 -20.15 -9.15 10.45
N LEU A 209 -19.38 -9.92 9.67
CA LEU A 209 -19.75 -10.37 8.32
C LEU A 209 -20.90 -11.39 8.31
N GLY A 210 -21.16 -12.04 9.45
CA GLY A 210 -22.26 -13.00 9.62
C GLY A 210 -23.59 -12.36 10.02
N ASN A 211 -23.64 -11.04 10.24
CA ASN A 211 -24.88 -10.32 10.50
C ASN A 211 -25.73 -10.24 9.23
N SER A 212 -27.05 -10.28 9.36
CA SER A 212 -28.00 -10.15 8.24
C SER A 212 -28.26 -8.70 7.85
N GLU A 213 -28.12 -7.76 8.78
CA GLU A 213 -28.31 -6.34 8.53
C GLU A 213 -27.08 -5.73 7.84
N LEU A 214 -27.28 -4.80 6.91
CA LEU A 214 -26.22 -4.12 6.17
C LEU A 214 -25.63 -2.95 6.98
N THR A 215 -25.10 -3.25 8.16
CA THR A 215 -24.53 -2.24 9.06
C THR A 215 -23.16 -1.76 8.59
N ARG A 216 -22.76 -0.55 9.02
CA ARG A 216 -21.41 0.00 8.78
C ARG A 216 -20.30 -0.98 9.15
N GLU A 217 -20.42 -1.66 10.29
CA GLU A 217 -19.44 -2.63 10.78
C GLU A 217 -19.35 -3.87 9.88
N ARG A 218 -20.47 -4.33 9.32
CA ARG A 218 -20.50 -5.45 8.37
C ARG A 218 -19.78 -5.09 7.08
N VAL A 219 -20.01 -3.89 6.56
CA VAL A 219 -19.32 -3.38 5.36
C VAL A 219 -17.81 -3.26 5.60
N ILE A 220 -17.41 -2.72 6.76
CA ILE A 220 -15.99 -2.64 7.15
C ILE A 220 -15.38 -4.04 7.29
N ALA A 221 -16.09 -4.99 7.90
CA ALA A 221 -15.63 -6.37 8.01
C ALA A 221 -15.40 -7.01 6.63
N GLY A 222 -16.23 -6.70 5.64
CA GLY A 222 -16.02 -7.09 4.24
C GLY A 222 -14.71 -6.56 3.65
N ILE A 223 -14.42 -5.26 3.85
CA ILE A 223 -13.15 -4.66 3.43
C ILE A 223 -11.96 -5.32 4.13
N VAL A 224 -12.06 -5.60 5.43
CA VAL A 224 -10.97 -6.24 6.20
C VAL A 224 -10.76 -7.69 5.76
N ALA A 225 -11.84 -8.42 5.43
CA ALA A 225 -11.74 -9.76 4.84
C ALA A 225 -10.98 -9.71 3.51
N LEU A 226 -11.30 -8.75 2.62
CA LEU A 226 -10.57 -8.53 1.38
C LEU A 226 -9.11 -8.14 1.61
N LEU A 227 -8.80 -7.31 2.61
CA LEU A 227 -7.43 -6.95 2.98
C LEU A 227 -6.61 -8.19 3.34
N ASP A 228 -7.17 -9.08 4.16
CA ASP A 228 -6.52 -10.32 4.59
C ASP A 228 -6.34 -11.31 3.42
N LEU A 229 -7.39 -11.47 2.61
CA LEU A 229 -7.44 -12.41 1.49
C LEU A 229 -6.63 -12.00 0.26
N THR A 230 -6.39 -10.70 0.05
CA THR A 230 -5.71 -10.19 -1.16
C THR A 230 -4.42 -9.45 -0.86
N GLY A 231 -4.29 -8.82 0.31
CA GLY A 231 -3.21 -7.88 0.61
C GLY A 231 -3.20 -6.65 -0.29
N TYR A 232 -4.34 -6.30 -0.91
CA TYR A 232 -4.47 -5.07 -1.68
C TYR A 232 -4.40 -3.82 -0.81
N ARG A 233 -4.24 -2.65 -1.44
CA ARG A 233 -4.24 -1.38 -0.69
C ARG A 233 -5.67 -1.05 -0.36
N ILE A 234 -5.90 -0.55 0.85
CA ILE A 234 -7.21 0.00 1.22
C ILE A 234 -7.67 1.10 0.26
N GLY A 235 -6.75 1.91 -0.26
CA GLY A 235 -7.09 3.04 -1.15
C GLY A 235 -7.23 4.33 -0.36
N ASN A 236 -7.62 5.41 -1.03
CA ASN A 236 -8.03 6.65 -0.40
C ASN A 236 -8.92 7.37 -1.43
N SER A 237 -10.18 7.57 -1.06
CA SER A 237 -11.20 8.07 -1.98
C SER A 237 -10.91 9.47 -2.51
N ARG A 238 -10.23 10.30 -1.72
CA ARG A 238 -9.82 11.66 -2.09
C ARG A 238 -8.94 11.69 -3.35
N TYR A 239 -8.20 10.63 -3.65
CA TYR A 239 -7.22 10.62 -4.76
C TYR A 239 -7.67 9.81 -5.98
N GLU A 240 -8.85 9.19 -5.93
CA GLU A 240 -9.36 8.35 -7.01
C GLU A 240 -9.56 9.14 -8.32
N LYS A 241 -10.33 10.23 -8.26
CA LYS A 241 -10.72 11.03 -9.42
C LYS A 241 -9.50 11.62 -10.14
N GLU A 242 -8.49 12.05 -9.37
CA GLU A 242 -7.27 12.65 -9.91
C GLU A 242 -6.32 11.62 -10.55
N ASN A 243 -6.20 10.43 -9.98
CA ASN A 243 -5.19 9.44 -10.39
C ASN A 243 -5.76 8.25 -11.18
N ARG A 244 -7.08 8.15 -11.30
CA ARG A 244 -7.79 7.00 -11.89
C ARG A 244 -7.21 5.66 -11.39
N SER A 245 -6.95 5.62 -10.08
CA SER A 245 -6.31 4.51 -9.38
C SER A 245 -7.13 4.19 -8.14
N TYR A 246 -7.40 2.91 -7.92
CA TYR A 246 -8.30 2.42 -6.89
C TYR A 246 -7.56 1.52 -5.88
N GLY A 247 -8.05 1.50 -4.66
CA GLY A 247 -7.88 0.45 -3.65
C GLY A 247 -9.24 -0.09 -3.18
N LEU A 248 -9.23 -0.94 -2.15
CA LEU A 248 -10.42 -1.67 -1.70
C LEU A 248 -11.61 -0.78 -1.29
N SER A 249 -11.42 0.21 -0.42
CA SER A 249 -12.51 1.09 0.04
C SER A 249 -13.06 2.00 -1.06
N SER A 250 -12.27 2.18 -2.12
CA SER A 250 -12.55 3.00 -3.30
C SER A 250 -13.04 2.20 -4.50
N LEU A 251 -13.36 0.90 -4.33
CA LEU A 251 -13.86 0.11 -5.45
C LEU A 251 -15.22 0.63 -5.90
N LEU A 252 -15.46 0.52 -7.22
CA LEU A 252 -16.72 0.85 -7.85
C LEU A 252 -17.45 -0.46 -8.18
N MET A 253 -18.77 -0.41 -8.38
CA MET A 253 -19.56 -1.61 -8.72
C MET A 253 -18.97 -2.38 -9.90
N LYS A 254 -18.57 -1.66 -10.96
CA LYS A 254 -17.95 -2.23 -12.17
C LYS A 254 -16.61 -2.94 -11.95
N HIS A 255 -15.96 -2.77 -10.80
CA HIS A 255 -14.68 -3.41 -10.49
C HIS A 255 -14.85 -4.79 -9.85
N VAL A 256 -16.08 -5.18 -9.52
CA VAL A 256 -16.36 -6.45 -8.87
C VAL A 256 -17.45 -7.17 -9.65
N MET A 257 -17.16 -8.39 -10.05
CA MET A 257 -18.10 -9.29 -10.72
C MET A 257 -18.33 -10.50 -9.83
N GLU A 258 -19.57 -10.92 -9.72
CA GLU A 258 -19.97 -12.15 -9.04
C GLU A 258 -20.28 -13.19 -10.12
N GLU A 259 -19.62 -14.35 -10.03
CA GLU A 259 -19.86 -15.48 -10.93
C GLU A 259 -19.73 -16.79 -10.16
N ASN A 260 -20.78 -17.62 -10.20
CA ASN A 260 -20.82 -18.95 -9.58
C ASN A 260 -20.53 -18.94 -8.07
N GLY A 261 -20.86 -17.88 -7.34
CA GLY A 261 -20.56 -17.75 -5.91
C GLY A 261 -19.12 -17.28 -5.61
N HIS A 262 -18.37 -16.88 -6.64
CA HIS A 262 -17.03 -16.32 -6.53
C HIS A 262 -17.04 -14.83 -6.89
N LEU A 263 -16.19 -14.06 -6.22
CA LEU A 263 -15.98 -12.65 -6.53
C LEU A 263 -14.70 -12.47 -7.33
N THR A 264 -14.82 -11.88 -8.52
CA THR A 264 -13.68 -11.41 -9.32
C THR A 264 -13.51 -9.92 -9.12
N LEU A 265 -12.40 -9.50 -8.52
CA LEU A 265 -12.03 -8.10 -8.37
C LEU A 265 -11.06 -7.71 -9.48
N ARG A 266 -11.46 -6.75 -10.33
CA ARG A 266 -10.65 -6.22 -11.43
C ARG A 266 -10.61 -4.70 -11.44
N PHE A 267 -9.43 -4.11 -11.20
CA PHE A 267 -9.27 -2.65 -11.14
C PHE A 267 -7.83 -2.20 -11.34
N ARG A 268 -7.68 -0.94 -11.74
CA ARG A 268 -6.38 -0.29 -11.84
C ARG A 268 -5.91 0.25 -10.49
N GLY A 269 -4.79 -0.26 -9.99
CA GLY A 269 -4.19 0.13 -8.72
C GLY A 269 -3.24 1.33 -8.79
N LYS A 270 -2.62 1.64 -7.65
CA LYS A 270 -1.59 2.68 -7.53
C LYS A 270 -0.45 2.43 -8.54
N SER A 271 0.00 3.51 -9.19
CA SER A 271 0.99 3.51 -10.28
C SER A 271 0.51 2.87 -11.58
N GLY A 272 -0.79 2.62 -11.69
CA GLY A 272 -1.44 2.22 -12.93
C GLY A 272 -1.36 0.76 -13.30
N GLY A 273 -0.86 -0.11 -12.41
CA GLY A 273 -0.87 -1.56 -12.61
C GLY A 273 -2.27 -2.13 -12.46
N GLU A 274 -2.63 -3.08 -13.31
CA GLU A 274 -3.90 -3.81 -13.24
C GLU A 274 -3.86 -4.86 -12.12
N HIS A 275 -4.94 -4.93 -11.35
CA HIS A 275 -5.18 -5.95 -10.34
C HIS A 275 -6.35 -6.80 -10.78
N GLU A 276 -6.17 -8.12 -10.72
CA GLU A 276 -7.20 -9.12 -10.98
C GLU A 276 -7.01 -10.26 -9.97
N THR A 277 -8.05 -10.57 -9.19
CA THR A 277 -8.03 -11.71 -8.27
C THR A 277 -9.43 -12.24 -8.07
N GLU A 278 -9.51 -13.56 -7.95
CA GLU A 278 -10.71 -14.27 -7.54
C GLU A 278 -10.69 -14.45 -6.01
N VAL A 279 -11.85 -14.31 -5.38
CA VAL A 279 -12.05 -14.50 -3.95
C VAL A 279 -13.28 -15.39 -3.75
N SER A 280 -13.08 -16.51 -3.05
CA SER A 280 -14.16 -17.42 -2.66
C SER A 280 -14.43 -17.26 -1.16
N ASN A 281 -15.54 -16.60 -0.82
CA ASN A 281 -16.06 -16.48 0.54
C ASN A 281 -17.56 -16.18 0.48
N PRO A 282 -18.44 -17.14 0.80
CA PRO A 282 -19.89 -16.99 0.60
C PRO A 282 -20.49 -15.77 1.31
N ARG A 283 -20.03 -15.44 2.53
CA ARG A 283 -20.55 -14.26 3.26
C ARG A 283 -20.10 -12.95 2.65
N LEU A 284 -18.90 -12.93 2.06
CA LEU A 284 -18.40 -11.76 1.35
C LEU A 284 -19.09 -11.60 0.00
N THR A 285 -19.35 -12.71 -0.71
CA THR A 285 -20.14 -12.72 -1.94
C THR A 285 -21.52 -12.13 -1.69
N GLN A 286 -22.24 -12.66 -0.69
CA GLN A 286 -23.55 -12.14 -0.27
C GLN A 286 -23.51 -10.65 0.11
N LEU A 287 -22.51 -10.21 0.89
CA LEU A 287 -22.36 -8.79 1.20
C LEU A 287 -22.18 -7.93 -0.06
N VAL A 288 -21.39 -8.38 -1.02
CA VAL A 288 -21.16 -7.64 -2.27
C VAL A 288 -22.42 -7.58 -3.12
N GLU A 289 -23.20 -8.65 -3.19
CA GLU A 289 -24.51 -8.68 -3.86
C GLU A 289 -25.43 -7.62 -3.26
N GLU A 290 -25.61 -7.61 -1.93
CA GLU A 290 -26.44 -6.62 -1.22
C GLU A 290 -25.93 -5.18 -1.45
N LEU A 291 -24.61 -4.97 -1.46
CA LEU A 291 -24.02 -3.67 -1.72
C LEU A 291 -24.25 -3.19 -3.16
N GLN A 292 -24.27 -4.09 -4.14
CA GLN A 292 -24.49 -3.74 -5.55
C GLN A 292 -25.94 -3.31 -5.85
N GLU A 293 -26.89 -3.64 -4.98
CA GLU A 293 -28.27 -3.15 -5.04
C GLU A 293 -28.42 -1.70 -4.55
N LEU A 294 -27.44 -1.18 -3.79
CA LEU A 294 -27.47 0.17 -3.26
C LEU A 294 -27.25 1.24 -4.34
N PRO A 295 -27.87 2.43 -4.20
CA PRO A 295 -27.65 3.52 -5.14
C PRO A 295 -26.22 4.08 -5.04
N GLY A 296 -25.60 4.33 -6.20
CA GLY A 296 -24.29 4.99 -6.30
C GLY A 296 -23.30 4.20 -7.15
N GLN A 297 -22.08 4.75 -7.27
CA GLN A 297 -21.02 4.10 -8.05
C GLN A 297 -20.03 3.34 -7.17
N HIS A 298 -19.82 3.79 -5.92
CA HIS A 298 -18.91 3.18 -4.96
C HIS A 298 -19.53 1.93 -4.36
N LEU A 299 -18.73 0.87 -4.22
CA LEU A 299 -19.18 -0.43 -3.73
C LEU A 299 -19.36 -0.44 -2.21
N PHE A 300 -18.36 0.01 -1.45
CA PHE A 300 -18.41 -0.07 0.01
C PHE A 300 -19.01 1.21 0.58
N ARG A 301 -20.33 1.16 0.78
CA ARG A 301 -21.13 2.24 1.36
C ARG A 301 -22.02 1.68 2.45
N TYR A 302 -22.49 2.56 3.33
CA TYR A 302 -23.50 2.22 4.33
C TYR A 302 -24.54 3.34 4.42
N GLU A 303 -25.75 2.98 4.84
CA GLU A 303 -26.81 3.92 5.17
C GLU A 303 -26.70 4.27 6.66
N ASP A 304 -26.75 5.56 7.00
CA ASP A 304 -26.82 6.01 8.38
C ASP A 304 -28.26 6.04 8.91
N ASP A 305 -28.42 6.35 10.20
CA ASP A 305 -29.73 6.41 10.86
C ASP A 305 -30.67 7.48 10.26
N SER A 306 -30.15 8.41 9.44
CA SER A 306 -30.94 9.44 8.74
C SER A 306 -31.40 9.01 7.34
N GLY A 307 -31.00 7.82 6.89
CA GLY A 307 -31.24 7.33 5.54
C GLY A 307 -30.24 7.86 4.49
N SER A 308 -29.13 8.44 4.95
CA SER A 308 -28.10 9.00 4.06
C SER A 308 -26.99 7.98 3.80
N PHE A 309 -26.59 7.84 2.54
CA PHE A 309 -25.51 6.93 2.14
C PHE A 309 -24.13 7.56 2.24
N HIS A 310 -23.21 6.89 2.93
CA HIS A 310 -21.82 7.30 3.11
C HIS A 310 -20.85 6.24 2.60
N ASP A 311 -19.75 6.69 1.99
CA ASP A 311 -18.67 5.79 1.57
C ASP A 311 -17.81 5.39 2.78
N ILE A 312 -17.32 4.16 2.81
CA ILE A 312 -16.33 3.76 3.81
C ILE A 312 -14.97 4.38 3.48
N GLU A 313 -14.44 5.18 4.40
CA GLU A 313 -13.12 5.76 4.28
C GLU A 313 -12.02 4.90 4.91
N THR A 314 -10.77 5.26 4.62
CA THR A 314 -9.60 4.59 5.21
C THR A 314 -9.57 4.71 6.74
N GLU A 315 -10.04 5.84 7.26
CA GLU A 315 -10.04 6.09 8.70
C GLU A 315 -11.05 5.21 9.43
N ASP A 316 -12.22 4.96 8.85
CA ASP A 316 -13.24 4.05 9.38
C ASP A 316 -12.68 2.65 9.62
N VAL A 317 -11.99 2.11 8.61
CA VAL A 317 -11.38 0.78 8.69
C VAL A 317 -10.24 0.75 9.70
N ASN A 318 -9.39 1.79 9.76
CA ASN A 318 -8.31 1.84 10.73
C ASN A 318 -8.83 1.94 12.17
N ASN A 319 -9.89 2.71 12.42
CA ASN A 319 -10.50 2.81 13.74
C ASN A 319 -11.14 1.47 14.15
N TRP A 320 -11.87 0.83 13.24
CA TRP A 320 -12.40 -0.50 13.48
C TRP A 320 -11.29 -1.52 13.77
N LEU A 321 -10.15 -1.46 13.07
CA LEU A 321 -9.01 -2.35 13.33
C LEU A 321 -8.36 -2.11 14.70
N LYS A 322 -8.30 -0.86 15.16
CA LYS A 322 -7.80 -0.55 16.51
C LYS A 322 -8.68 -1.18 17.59
N GLU A 323 -9.99 -1.05 17.45
CA GLU A 323 -10.97 -1.64 18.36
C GLU A 323 -10.95 -3.18 18.31
N ALA A 324 -10.98 -3.74 17.10
CA ALA A 324 -10.99 -5.17 16.86
C ALA A 324 -9.70 -5.83 17.35
N GLY A 325 -8.53 -5.20 17.14
CA GLY A 325 -7.23 -5.73 17.52
C GLY A 325 -6.77 -5.37 18.92
N GLY A 326 -7.33 -4.33 19.55
CA GLY A 326 -6.89 -3.84 20.86
C GLY A 326 -5.50 -3.20 20.84
N GLY A 327 -5.13 -2.55 19.73
CA GLY A 327 -3.81 -1.94 19.54
C GLY A 327 -3.77 -1.01 18.32
N ASP A 328 -2.65 -0.32 18.10
CA ASP A 328 -2.52 0.66 17.00
C ASP A 328 -2.24 -0.03 15.64
N TYR A 329 -3.24 -0.78 15.16
CA TYR A 329 -3.18 -1.52 13.91
C TYR A 329 -3.89 -0.77 12.78
N THR A 330 -3.34 -0.87 11.57
CA THR A 330 -3.91 -0.25 10.37
C THR A 330 -3.97 -1.25 9.22
N ALA A 331 -4.68 -0.89 8.15
CA ALA A 331 -4.76 -1.71 6.93
C ALA A 331 -3.37 -2.02 6.32
N LYS A 332 -2.35 -1.19 6.58
CA LYS A 332 -0.99 -1.36 6.06
C LYS A 332 -0.30 -2.62 6.60
N GLN A 333 -0.64 -3.06 7.82
CA GLN A 333 -0.04 -4.23 8.44
C GLN A 333 -0.39 -5.51 7.67
N PHE A 334 -1.64 -5.67 7.19
CA PHE A 334 -2.07 -6.82 6.38
C PHE A 334 -1.19 -7.05 5.16
N ARG A 335 -0.85 -5.97 4.44
CA ARG A 335 0.03 -6.06 3.25
C ARG A 335 1.42 -6.56 3.60
N THR A 336 1.94 -6.14 4.75
CA THR A 336 3.27 -6.54 5.21
C THR A 336 3.24 -7.99 5.66
N TRP A 337 2.24 -8.36 6.46
CA TRP A 337 2.01 -9.72 6.91
C TRP A 337 1.89 -10.70 5.75
N ARG A 338 1.03 -10.40 4.77
CA ARG A 338 0.82 -11.27 3.61
C ARG A 338 2.09 -11.42 2.77
N ALA A 339 2.81 -10.32 2.51
CA ALA A 339 4.06 -10.38 1.77
C ALA A 339 5.12 -11.24 2.50
N THR A 340 5.23 -11.10 3.82
CA THR A 340 6.12 -11.92 4.65
C THR A 340 5.69 -13.39 4.64
N LEU A 341 4.40 -13.68 4.76
CA LEU A 341 3.87 -15.05 4.72
C LEU A 341 4.10 -15.72 3.37
N LEU A 342 3.87 -15.01 2.27
CA LEU A 342 4.13 -15.54 0.92
C LEU A 342 5.62 -15.81 0.74
N CYS A 343 6.49 -14.87 1.10
CA CYS A 343 7.94 -15.07 1.06
C CYS A 343 8.38 -16.29 1.88
N ALA A 344 7.88 -16.42 3.11
CA ALA A 344 8.19 -17.56 3.98
C ALA A 344 7.70 -18.89 3.40
N LYS A 345 6.54 -18.91 2.73
CA LYS A 345 6.02 -20.12 2.06
C LYS A 345 6.88 -20.53 0.88
N GLU A 346 7.28 -19.58 0.02
CA GLU A 346 8.15 -19.87 -1.12
C GLU A 346 9.52 -20.39 -0.65
N LEU A 347 10.13 -19.73 0.35
CA LEU A 347 11.41 -20.15 0.91
C LEU A 347 11.38 -21.49 1.65
N ALA A 348 10.20 -21.94 2.11
CA ALA A 348 10.02 -23.23 2.77
C ALA A 348 9.61 -24.34 1.79
N ALA A 349 9.29 -23.98 0.54
CA ALA A 349 8.97 -24.92 -0.53
C ALA A 349 10.23 -25.37 -1.31
N ASP A 350 11.31 -24.60 -1.19
CA ASP A 350 12.69 -24.98 -1.55
C ASP A 350 13.30 -25.88 -0.46
#